data_AF-A0AAF0RBT6-F1
#
_entry.id   AF-A0AAF0RBT6-F1
#
_cell.length_a   1.000
_cell.length_b   1.000
_cell.length_c   1.000
_cell.angle_alpha   90.00
_cell.angle_beta   90.00
_cell.angle_gamma   90.00
#
_symmetry.space_group_name_H-M   'P 1'
#
loop_
_entity.id
_entity.type
_entity.pdbx_description
1 polymer ?
#
loop_
_entity_poly.entity_id
_entity_poly.type
_entity_poly.pdbx_seq_one_letter_code
_entity_poly.pdbx_strand_id
1 'polypeptide(L)'
;MALMAVLESDLRALSAEARRRYPAVKDAAEHAILKLRSLSSPSEIAHNEDILKIFLMACEVRTVKMSVIGLSCLQKLISHDVVATSALKEILDTLKDHGEMADESLQLKTLQTILIIFQSRLQPDNEEYTAQALGIILRLLEHNRSSDSVRNTAAATFRQAVALIFDRVISAESLPAGKFGSGVYISRSSSVTSDVNRNINHLESLEQEVCSGGPSLMRDILTNSGKLALRLLEDLTALAAGGSAVWLRASSIQRTFALDILEFILSNYVVLFRALVPYEEVLRRQICSLLMTSLRTDTELEGESGEPYFRRLVLRSVANIIRHYSSSLITESEKGLLIDWTRSGGREGNNEGKGYNLVKWEAVITGEKTRGIGNQELEFPKQGISQHVGEGYISRPTIVASHSCS
;
A
#
# COMPACT_ATOMS: atom_id res chain seq x y z
N MET A 1 2.64 -6.40 32.61
CA MET A 1 3.97 -6.57 33.24
C MET A 1 5.13 -6.48 32.24
N ALA A 2 5.06 -7.06 31.03
CA ALA A 2 6.18 -7.03 30.08
C ALA A 2 6.60 -5.61 29.62
N LEU A 3 5.66 -4.72 29.27
CA LEU A 3 5.98 -3.38 28.76
C LEU A 3 6.79 -2.53 29.76
N MET A 4 6.39 -2.52 31.04
CA MET A 4 7.08 -1.75 32.08
C MET A 4 8.54 -2.18 32.24
N ALA A 5 8.80 -3.48 32.25
CA ALA A 5 10.16 -4.02 32.35
C ALA A 5 11.01 -3.68 31.12
N VAL A 6 10.41 -3.74 29.92
CA VAL A 6 11.07 -3.36 28.67
C VAL A 6 11.41 -1.87 28.66
N LEU A 7 10.46 -0.99 29.02
CA LEU A 7 10.68 0.45 29.10
C LEU A 7 11.75 0.80 30.14
N GLU A 8 11.78 0.12 31.29
CA GLU A 8 12.83 0.34 32.29
C GLU A 8 14.21 -0.09 31.77
N SER A 9 14.29 -1.18 31.01
CA SER A 9 15.53 -1.60 30.35
C SER A 9 15.98 -0.57 29.32
N ASP A 10 15.05 -0.05 28.51
CA ASP A 10 15.35 0.95 27.49
C ASP A 10 15.80 2.29 28.10
N LEU A 11 15.15 2.75 29.18
CA LEU A 11 15.55 3.96 29.91
C LEU A 11 16.94 3.82 30.52
N ARG A 12 17.31 2.63 31.02
CA ARG A 12 18.68 2.36 31.48
C ARG A 12 19.68 2.42 30.32
N ALA A 13 19.34 1.85 29.16
CA ALA A 13 20.19 1.93 27.97
C ALA A 13 20.37 3.38 27.49
N LEU A 14 19.28 4.16 27.49
CA LEU A 14 19.30 5.58 27.16
C LEU A 14 20.18 6.38 28.12
N SER A 15 20.02 6.19 29.44
CA SER A 15 20.85 6.84 30.46
C SER A 15 22.33 6.48 30.30
N ALA A 16 22.63 5.19 30.09
CA ALA A 16 24.00 4.70 29.93
C ALA A 16 24.71 5.36 28.75
N GLU A 17 24.02 5.56 27.63
CA GLU A 17 24.65 6.25 26.50
C GLU A 17 24.68 7.77 26.66
N ALA A 18 23.63 8.38 27.21
CA ALA A 18 23.60 9.81 27.47
C ALA A 18 24.69 10.26 28.46
N ARG A 19 25.14 9.35 29.35
CA ARG A 19 26.06 9.63 30.48
C ARG A 19 27.28 10.49 30.16
N ARG A 20 27.89 10.32 28.99
CA ARG A 20 29.15 11.02 28.64
C ARG A 20 28.95 12.38 28.00
N ARG A 21 27.88 12.54 27.21
CA ARG A 21 27.72 13.70 26.31
C ARG A 21 26.45 14.50 26.57
N TYR A 22 25.46 13.91 27.21
CA TYR A 22 24.12 14.47 27.36
C TYR A 22 23.62 14.28 28.81
N PRO A 23 24.24 14.97 29.80
CA PRO A 23 23.87 14.81 31.21
C PRO A 23 22.40 15.10 31.48
N ALA A 24 21.79 16.07 30.79
CA ALA A 24 20.36 16.37 30.92
C ALA A 24 19.46 15.17 30.54
N VAL A 25 19.77 14.49 29.43
CA VAL A 25 19.02 13.29 28.99
C VAL A 25 19.22 12.13 29.96
N LYS A 26 20.45 11.97 30.48
CA LYS A 26 20.77 10.96 31.49
C LYS A 26 19.94 11.17 32.77
N ASP A 27 19.93 12.39 33.30
CA ASP A 27 19.24 12.70 34.56
C ASP A 27 17.72 12.59 34.39
N ALA A 28 17.19 13.00 33.24
CA ALA A 28 15.78 12.83 32.91
C ALA A 28 15.39 11.33 32.81
N ALA A 29 16.24 10.50 32.19
CA ALA A 29 16.02 9.06 32.11
C ALA A 29 16.07 8.37 33.50
N GLU A 30 17.00 8.77 34.38
CA GLU A 30 17.07 8.27 35.76
C GLU A 30 15.81 8.67 36.56
N HIS A 31 15.33 9.89 36.38
CA HIS A 31 14.08 10.36 37.00
C HIS A 31 12.86 9.57 36.49
N ALA A 32 12.76 9.30 35.18
CA ALA A 32 11.69 8.46 34.65
C ALA A 32 11.73 7.02 35.15
N ILE A 33 12.90 6.43 35.39
CA ILE A 33 12.98 5.08 35.96
C ILE A 33 12.33 5.05 37.35
N LEU A 34 12.61 6.05 38.19
CA LEU A 34 12.00 6.16 39.51
C LEU A 34 10.48 6.33 39.40
N LYS A 35 10.03 7.20 38.49
CA LYS A 35 8.60 7.42 38.24
C LYS A 35 7.93 6.15 37.72
N LEU A 36 8.53 5.46 36.75
CA LEU A 36 8.01 4.20 36.18
C LEU A 36 7.82 3.11 37.24
N ARG A 37 8.73 3.01 38.22
CA ARG A 37 8.63 2.05 39.33
C ARG A 37 7.49 2.36 40.32
N SER A 38 7.07 3.62 40.40
CA SER A 38 5.91 4.02 41.21
C SER A 38 4.56 3.74 40.54
N LEU A 39 4.54 3.51 39.22
CA LEU A 39 3.31 3.24 38.49
C LEU A 39 2.92 1.77 38.60
N SER A 40 1.62 1.53 38.78
CA SER A 40 1.09 0.16 38.94
C SER A 40 0.57 -0.43 37.63
N SER A 41 0.15 0.42 36.69
CA SER A 41 -0.46 0.01 35.42
C SER A 41 0.09 0.78 34.21
N PRO A 42 0.12 0.17 33.00
CA PRO A 42 0.49 0.87 31.78
C PRO A 42 -0.40 2.08 31.44
N SER A 43 -1.68 2.04 31.82
CA SER A 43 -2.62 3.16 31.62
C SER A 43 -2.22 4.43 32.36
N GLU A 44 -1.49 4.33 33.47
CA GLU A 44 -0.97 5.50 34.19
C GLU A 44 0.15 6.19 33.41
N ILE A 45 0.88 5.48 32.54
CA ILE A 45 1.90 6.10 31.68
C ILE A 45 1.24 7.07 30.69
N ALA A 46 0.06 6.73 30.15
CA ALA A 46 -0.64 7.60 29.19
C ALA A 46 -1.02 8.96 29.80
N HIS A 47 -1.20 9.02 31.12
CA HIS A 47 -1.48 10.25 31.86
C HIS A 47 -0.21 11.00 32.28
N ASN A 48 0.97 10.41 32.08
CA ASN A 48 2.25 10.95 32.47
C ASN A 48 3.10 11.28 31.23
N GLU A 49 2.88 12.48 30.67
CA GLU A 49 3.62 12.96 29.49
C GLU A 49 5.14 13.00 29.69
N ASP A 50 5.62 13.08 30.94
CA ASP A 50 7.06 13.13 31.24
C ASP A 50 7.83 11.92 30.68
N ILE A 51 7.23 10.73 30.70
CA ILE A 51 7.88 9.51 30.18
C ILE A 51 8.06 9.62 28.68
N LEU A 52 7.03 10.12 27.96
CA LEU A 52 7.10 10.34 26.52
C LEU A 52 8.13 11.42 26.16
N LYS A 53 8.11 12.54 26.89
CA LYS A 53 9.00 13.70 26.68
C LYS A 53 10.48 13.32 26.75
N ILE A 54 10.85 12.32 27.55
CA ILE A 54 12.24 11.87 27.64
C ILE A 54 12.70 11.18 26.36
N PHE A 55 11.84 10.38 25.74
CA PHE A 55 12.17 9.75 24.47
C PHE A 55 12.19 10.75 23.32
N LEU A 56 11.33 11.78 23.36
CA LEU A 56 11.37 12.89 22.40
C LEU A 56 12.64 13.74 22.59
N MET A 57 13.01 14.06 23.83
CA MET A 57 14.28 14.73 24.15
C MET A 57 15.50 13.93 23.66
N ALA A 58 15.46 12.59 23.75
CA ALA A 58 16.52 11.75 23.19
C ALA A 58 16.62 11.86 21.66
N CYS A 59 15.47 11.96 20.98
CA CYS A 59 15.38 12.18 19.54
C CYS A 59 15.86 13.60 19.15
N GLU A 60 15.60 14.64 19.95
CA GLU A 60 16.04 16.02 19.71
C GLU A 60 17.57 16.19 19.68
N VAL A 61 18.33 15.26 20.28
CA VAL A 61 19.79 15.26 20.23
C VAL A 61 20.33 15.02 18.80
N ARG A 62 19.52 14.43 17.91
CA ARG A 62 19.84 14.15 16.49
C ARG A 62 21.13 13.38 16.26
N THR A 63 21.53 12.54 17.21
CA THR A 63 22.57 11.52 16.97
C THR A 63 21.92 10.19 16.62
N VAL A 64 22.51 9.43 15.69
CA VAL A 64 21.93 8.17 15.21
C VAL A 64 21.59 7.22 16.37
N LYS A 65 22.51 7.01 17.31
CA LYS A 65 22.28 6.11 18.44
C LYS A 65 21.14 6.58 19.37
N MET A 66 21.09 7.86 19.74
CA MET A 66 20.04 8.38 20.63
C MET A 66 18.68 8.37 19.95
N SER A 67 18.65 8.72 18.68
CA SER A 67 17.46 8.66 17.86
C SER A 67 16.94 7.24 17.72
N VAL A 68 17.81 6.26 17.48
CA VAL A 68 17.43 4.85 17.36
C VAL A 68 16.85 4.32 18.68
N ILE A 69 17.47 4.62 19.83
CA ILE A 69 16.92 4.23 21.14
C ILE A 69 15.58 4.92 21.40
N GLY A 70 15.52 6.25 21.24
CA GLY A 70 14.32 7.07 21.45
C GLY A 70 13.14 6.59 20.60
N LEU A 71 13.34 6.46 19.28
CA LEU A 71 12.31 5.96 18.36
C LEU A 71 11.88 4.52 18.69
N SER A 72 12.78 3.65 19.15
CA SER A 72 12.42 2.27 19.54
C SER A 72 11.44 2.26 20.71
N CYS A 73 11.62 3.20 21.64
CA CYS A 73 10.75 3.33 22.80
C CYS A 73 9.42 3.94 22.39
N LEU A 74 9.44 4.98 21.57
CA LEU A 74 8.23 5.60 21.01
C LEU A 74 7.38 4.56 20.27
N GLN A 75 7.98 3.73 19.41
CA GLN A 75 7.27 2.65 18.71
C GLN A 75 6.55 1.70 19.68
N LYS A 76 7.19 1.31 20.79
CA LYS A 76 6.58 0.43 21.80
C LYS A 76 5.43 1.13 22.52
N LEU A 77 5.60 2.39 22.90
CA LEU A 77 4.54 3.18 23.56
C LEU A 77 3.32 3.34 22.65
N ILE A 78 3.54 3.63 21.36
CA ILE A 78 2.47 3.78 20.35
C ILE A 78 1.78 2.43 20.13
N SER A 79 2.53 1.33 19.97
CA SER A 79 1.97 -0.01 19.72
C SER A 79 1.12 -0.54 20.88
N HIS A 80 1.36 -0.07 22.11
CA HIS A 80 0.56 -0.42 23.29
C HIS A 80 -0.55 0.59 23.59
N ASP A 81 -0.78 1.56 22.70
CA ASP A 81 -1.78 2.62 22.83
C ASP A 81 -1.65 3.44 24.13
N VAL A 82 -0.42 3.74 24.52
CA VAL A 82 -0.09 4.45 25.78
C VAL A 82 0.31 5.91 25.54
N VAL A 83 0.05 6.42 24.33
CA VAL A 83 0.39 7.79 23.91
C VAL A 83 -0.89 8.60 23.73
N ALA A 84 -0.94 9.78 24.33
CA ALA A 84 -2.04 10.72 24.15
C ALA A 84 -2.04 11.32 22.73
N THR A 85 -3.22 11.57 22.16
CA THR A 85 -3.37 12.15 20.82
C THR A 85 -2.79 13.56 20.70
N SER A 86 -2.67 14.29 21.82
CA SER A 86 -2.01 15.60 21.89
C SER A 86 -0.54 15.56 21.45
N ALA A 87 0.15 14.44 21.65
CA ALA A 87 1.56 14.29 21.34
C ALA A 87 1.83 13.93 19.86
N LEU A 88 0.80 13.63 19.07
CA LEU A 88 0.95 13.22 17.68
C LEU A 88 1.72 14.26 16.85
N LYS A 89 1.44 15.55 17.06
CA LYS A 89 2.14 16.64 16.37
C LYS A 89 3.65 16.60 16.62
N GLU A 90 4.05 16.55 17.88
CA GLU A 90 5.46 16.52 18.29
C GLU A 90 6.19 15.28 17.77
N ILE A 91 5.50 14.12 17.76
CA ILE A 91 6.01 12.88 17.19
C ILE A 91 6.19 13.01 15.67
N LEU A 92 5.24 13.58 14.94
CA LEU A 92 5.35 13.76 13.49
C LEU A 92 6.43 14.78 13.10
N ASP A 93 6.58 15.86 13.85
CA ASP A 93 7.66 16.84 13.66
C ASP A 93 9.03 16.17 13.90
N THR A 94 9.14 15.37 14.97
CA THR A 94 10.33 14.55 15.23
C THR A 94 10.60 13.59 14.06
N LEU A 95 9.59 12.85 13.59
CA LEU A 95 9.76 11.88 12.49
C LEU A 95 10.17 12.53 11.18
N LYS A 96 9.64 13.72 10.88
CA LYS A 96 10.05 14.50 9.71
C LYS A 96 11.53 14.82 9.75
N ASP A 97 11.99 15.34 10.88
CA ASP A 97 13.39 15.69 11.11
C ASP A 97 14.34 14.51 10.98
N HIS A 98 13.93 13.34 11.48
CA HIS A 98 14.72 12.11 11.40
C HIS A 98 14.69 11.48 10.01
N GLY A 99 13.59 11.64 9.25
CA GLY A 99 13.51 11.23 7.85
C GLY A 99 14.44 12.05 6.93
N GLU A 100 14.78 13.27 7.31
CA GLU A 100 15.72 14.12 6.55
C GLU A 100 17.20 13.82 6.87
N MET A 101 17.48 12.95 7.85
CA MET A 101 18.83 12.51 8.15
C MET A 101 19.33 11.53 7.09
N ALA A 102 20.65 11.54 6.83
CA ALA A 102 21.28 10.69 5.81
C ALA A 102 21.44 9.22 6.22
N ASP A 103 21.19 8.88 7.48
CA ASP A 103 21.37 7.52 8.00
C ASP A 103 20.19 6.61 7.61
N GLU A 104 20.45 5.60 6.79
CA GLU A 104 19.42 4.67 6.30
C GLU A 104 18.69 3.95 7.44
N SER A 105 19.41 3.56 8.51
CA SER A 105 18.80 2.82 9.62
C SER A 105 17.73 3.68 10.31
N LEU A 106 17.99 4.98 10.40
CA LEU A 106 17.06 5.93 10.97
C LEU A 106 15.89 6.23 10.03
N GLN A 107 16.13 6.37 8.73
CA GLN A 107 15.06 6.54 7.74
C GLN A 107 14.09 5.34 7.73
N LEU A 108 14.62 4.11 7.79
CA LEU A 108 13.81 2.89 7.92
C LEU A 108 13.01 2.88 9.23
N LYS A 109 13.63 3.31 10.32
CA LYS A 109 12.97 3.46 11.63
C LYS A 109 11.83 4.48 11.57
N THR A 110 12.02 5.58 10.86
CA THR A 110 11.00 6.61 10.63
C THR A 110 9.80 6.01 9.90
N LEU A 111 10.03 5.29 8.79
CA LEU A 111 8.97 4.61 8.03
C LEU A 111 8.20 3.60 8.90
N GLN A 112 8.91 2.77 9.66
CA GLN A 112 8.31 1.82 10.60
C GLN A 112 7.45 2.51 11.66
N THR A 113 7.93 3.63 12.21
CA THR A 113 7.18 4.38 13.24
C THR A 113 5.91 4.97 12.66
N ILE A 114 5.97 5.56 11.46
CA ILE A 114 4.79 6.10 10.78
C ILE A 114 3.76 4.99 10.54
N LEU A 115 4.20 3.81 10.09
CA LEU A 115 3.29 2.68 9.88
C LEU A 115 2.61 2.24 11.19
N ILE A 116 3.37 2.15 12.29
CA ILE A 116 2.83 1.82 13.61
C ILE A 116 1.79 2.86 14.06
N ILE A 117 2.03 4.16 13.79
CA ILE A 117 1.05 5.23 14.07
C ILE A 117 -0.26 4.93 13.35
N PHE A 118 -0.24 4.64 12.04
CA PHE A 118 -1.45 4.29 11.28
C PHE A 118 -2.14 3.02 11.79
N GLN A 119 -1.40 2.04 12.32
CA GLN A 119 -1.95 0.77 12.85
C GLN A 119 -2.51 0.89 14.27
N SER A 120 -2.08 1.90 15.04
CA SER A 120 -2.47 2.13 16.44
C SER A 120 -3.70 3.03 16.59
N ARG A 121 -4.10 3.30 17.85
CA ARG A 121 -5.09 4.34 18.17
C ARG A 121 -4.56 5.78 18.01
N LEU A 122 -3.26 5.96 17.77
CA LEU A 122 -2.66 7.26 17.50
C LEU A 122 -2.76 7.66 16.01
N GLN A 123 -3.59 6.97 15.23
CA GLN A 123 -3.77 7.31 13.82
C GLN A 123 -4.10 8.82 13.67
N PRO A 124 -3.70 9.45 12.55
CA PRO A 124 -4.17 10.78 12.22
C PRO A 124 -5.66 10.78 11.84
N ASP A 125 -6.48 11.55 12.58
CA ASP A 125 -7.90 11.76 12.26
C ASP A 125 -8.17 13.08 11.51
N ASN A 126 -7.14 13.92 11.36
CA ASN A 126 -7.23 15.19 10.66
C ASN A 126 -6.44 15.17 9.35
N GLU A 127 -6.81 16.07 8.45
CA GLU A 127 -6.18 16.21 7.15
C GLU A 127 -4.70 16.61 7.27
N GLU A 128 -4.36 17.48 8.22
CA GLU A 128 -3.00 18.02 8.39
C GLU A 128 -1.97 16.96 8.78
N TYR A 129 -2.23 16.18 9.84
CA TYR A 129 -1.32 15.14 10.33
C TYR A 129 -1.26 13.95 9.37
N THR A 130 -2.36 13.64 8.68
CA THR A 130 -2.34 12.59 7.64
C THR A 130 -1.47 13.00 6.46
N ALA A 131 -1.65 14.22 5.94
CA ALA A 131 -0.82 14.76 4.87
C ALA A 131 0.65 14.82 5.28
N GLN A 132 0.94 15.24 6.52
CA GLN A 132 2.31 15.27 7.05
C GLN A 132 2.92 13.87 7.10
N ALA A 133 2.22 12.88 7.66
CA ALA A 133 2.72 11.51 7.77
C ALA A 133 2.96 10.87 6.39
N LEU A 134 2.01 10.99 5.47
CA LEU A 134 2.16 10.50 4.09
C LEU A 134 3.26 11.26 3.34
N GLY A 135 3.36 12.57 3.54
CA GLY A 135 4.39 13.42 2.93
C GLY A 135 5.81 13.05 3.37
N ILE A 136 6.01 12.62 4.62
CA ILE A 136 7.31 12.09 5.08
C ILE A 136 7.67 10.81 4.33
N ILE A 137 6.70 9.89 4.17
CA ILE A 137 6.93 8.63 3.42
C ILE A 137 7.29 8.93 1.96
N LEU A 138 6.53 9.81 1.31
CA LEU A 138 6.75 10.18 -0.10
C LEU A 138 8.09 10.88 -0.30
N ARG A 139 8.50 11.76 0.62
CA ARG A 139 9.83 12.39 0.61
C ARG A 139 10.93 11.35 0.65
N LEU A 140 10.83 10.36 1.54
CA LEU A 140 11.81 9.27 1.65
C LEU A 140 11.85 8.40 0.39
N LEU A 141 10.72 8.22 -0.29
CA LEU A 141 10.63 7.52 -1.57
C LEU A 141 11.34 8.29 -2.69
N GLU A 142 11.19 9.61 -2.74
CA GLU A 142 11.77 10.47 -3.79
C GLU A 142 13.28 10.70 -3.64
N HIS A 143 13.75 10.94 -2.42
CA HIS A 143 15.11 11.42 -2.14
C HIS A 143 16.14 10.29 -2.07
N ASN A 144 15.74 9.05 -1.78
CA ASN A 144 16.66 7.93 -1.64
C ASN A 144 16.87 7.15 -2.95
N ARG A 145 17.23 7.86 -4.02
CA ARG A 145 17.45 7.24 -5.35
C ARG A 145 18.60 6.24 -5.38
N SER A 146 19.55 6.33 -4.47
CA SER A 146 20.70 5.42 -4.34
C SER A 146 20.46 4.25 -3.38
N SER A 147 19.43 4.31 -2.53
CA SER A 147 19.13 3.28 -1.56
C SER A 147 17.82 2.57 -1.90
N ASP A 148 17.93 1.47 -2.64
CA ASP A 148 16.77 0.65 -3.01
C ASP A 148 16.04 0.11 -1.77
N SER A 149 16.77 -0.13 -0.66
CA SER A 149 16.18 -0.60 0.60
C SER A 149 15.17 0.42 1.16
N VAL A 150 15.59 1.67 1.35
CA VAL A 150 14.74 2.73 1.91
C VAL A 150 13.60 3.05 0.95
N ARG A 151 13.90 3.19 -0.34
CA ARG A 151 12.91 3.51 -1.38
C ARG A 151 11.82 2.44 -1.47
N ASN A 152 12.18 1.15 -1.53
CA ASN A 152 11.21 0.06 -1.59
C ASN A 152 10.40 -0.05 -0.29
N THR A 153 11.04 0.16 0.85
CA THR A 153 10.34 0.19 2.15
C THR A 153 9.36 1.36 2.23
N ALA A 154 9.72 2.54 1.73
CA ALA A 154 8.84 3.69 1.67
C ALA A 154 7.62 3.43 0.77
N ALA A 155 7.84 2.85 -0.41
CA ALA A 155 6.77 2.46 -1.33
C ALA A 155 5.78 1.46 -0.69
N ALA A 156 6.29 0.43 -0.03
CA ALA A 156 5.48 -0.55 0.70
C ALA A 156 4.72 0.11 1.87
N THR A 157 5.39 0.97 2.63
CA THR A 157 4.80 1.70 3.76
C THR A 157 3.67 2.62 3.30
N PHE A 158 3.86 3.34 2.19
CA PHE A 158 2.84 4.22 1.62
C PHE A 158 1.60 3.42 1.21
N ARG A 159 1.78 2.32 0.47
CA ARG A 159 0.67 1.44 0.06
C ARG A 159 -0.10 0.88 1.27
N GLN A 160 0.60 0.49 2.33
CA GLN A 160 -0.03 0.01 3.57
C GLN A 160 -0.79 1.13 4.31
N ALA A 161 -0.22 2.34 4.38
CA ALA A 161 -0.91 3.49 4.97
C ALA A 161 -2.19 3.84 4.20
N VAL A 162 -2.14 3.82 2.85
CA VAL A 162 -3.32 3.98 1.99
C VAL A 162 -4.36 2.90 2.30
N ALA A 163 -3.97 1.63 2.41
CA ALA A 163 -4.90 0.55 2.75
C ALA A 163 -5.58 0.79 4.11
N LEU A 164 -4.81 1.14 5.14
CA LEU A 164 -5.34 1.44 6.47
C LEU A 164 -6.29 2.65 6.48
N ILE A 165 -6.03 3.67 5.66
CA ILE A 165 -6.93 4.82 5.50
C ILE A 165 -8.25 4.36 4.88
N PHE A 166 -8.21 3.57 3.80
CA PHE A 166 -9.41 3.13 3.09
C PHE A 166 -10.22 2.07 3.85
N ASP A 167 -9.57 1.15 4.57
CA ASP A 167 -10.22 0.19 5.48
C ASP A 167 -11.03 0.92 6.56
N ARG A 168 -10.51 2.06 7.02
CA ARG A 168 -11.21 2.93 7.97
C ARG A 168 -12.38 3.66 7.35
N VAL A 169 -12.32 4.06 6.09
CA VAL A 169 -13.50 4.60 5.38
C VAL A 169 -14.60 3.56 5.35
N ILE A 170 -14.30 2.31 4.97
CA ILE A 170 -15.29 1.22 4.98
C ILE A 170 -15.96 1.10 6.35
N SER A 171 -15.14 1.10 7.41
CA SER A 171 -15.63 0.98 8.79
C SER A 171 -16.45 2.19 9.24
N ALA A 172 -15.98 3.41 8.96
CA ALA A 172 -16.65 4.66 9.34
C ALA A 172 -17.94 4.90 8.56
N GLU A 173 -17.97 4.49 7.30
CA GLU A 173 -19.13 4.59 6.42
C GLU A 173 -20.13 3.43 6.63
N SER A 174 -19.86 2.48 7.52
CA SER A 174 -20.68 1.28 7.77
C SER A 174 -20.95 0.45 6.50
N LEU A 175 -19.99 0.43 5.58
CA LEU A 175 -20.10 -0.32 4.33
C LEU A 175 -19.74 -1.79 4.59
N PRO A 176 -20.30 -2.74 3.80
CA PRO A 176 -19.94 -4.14 3.94
C PRO A 176 -18.43 -4.27 3.70
N ALA A 177 -17.71 -4.67 4.76
CA ALA A 177 -16.31 -5.00 4.62
C ALA A 177 -16.21 -6.22 3.70
N GLY A 178 -15.83 -5.98 2.44
CA GLY A 178 -15.33 -7.05 1.60
C GLY A 178 -14.18 -7.67 2.36
N LYS A 179 -14.33 -8.92 2.81
CA LYS A 179 -13.32 -9.62 3.62
C LYS A 179 -12.09 -9.92 2.75
N PHE A 180 -11.24 -8.92 2.57
CA PHE A 180 -9.85 -9.08 2.19
C PHE A 180 -9.03 -8.32 3.23
N GLY A 181 -8.42 -9.06 4.18
CA GLY A 181 -7.25 -8.55 4.91
C GLY A 181 -7.28 -8.44 6.44
N SER A 182 -8.37 -8.77 7.16
CA SER A 182 -8.35 -8.70 8.65
C SER A 182 -7.56 -9.84 9.35
N GLY A 183 -6.56 -10.43 8.69
CA GLY A 183 -5.88 -11.60 9.23
C GLY A 183 -4.59 -12.00 8.52
N VAL A 184 -3.67 -11.07 8.29
CA VAL A 184 -2.26 -11.43 8.00
C VAL A 184 -1.36 -10.64 8.93
N TYR A 185 -1.29 -11.09 10.18
CA TYR A 185 -0.08 -10.92 10.96
C TYR A 185 1.01 -11.75 10.27
N ILE A 186 2.07 -11.07 9.84
CA ILE A 186 3.44 -11.56 9.60
C ILE A 186 3.56 -13.09 9.42
N SER A 187 3.76 -13.54 8.18
CA SER A 187 4.58 -14.70 7.89
C SER A 187 5.22 -14.56 6.50
N ARG A 188 6.53 -14.79 6.50
CA ARG A 188 7.44 -14.69 5.35
C ARG A 188 7.14 -15.80 4.32
N SER A 189 7.45 -15.48 3.07
CA SER A 189 7.66 -16.36 1.91
C SER A 189 6.52 -16.51 0.89
N SER A 190 6.83 -15.98 -0.30
CA SER A 190 6.53 -16.47 -1.66
C SER A 190 5.08 -16.72 -2.11
N SER A 191 4.63 -15.89 -3.05
CA SER A 191 4.25 -16.26 -4.44
C SER A 191 3.04 -15.45 -4.91
N VAL A 192 3.25 -14.61 -5.93
CA VAL A 192 2.34 -13.55 -6.38
C VAL A 192 1.27 -14.02 -7.37
N THR A 193 0.96 -15.32 -7.43
CA THR A 193 0.16 -15.90 -8.53
C THR A 193 -1.18 -16.50 -8.10
N SER A 194 -1.50 -16.57 -6.81
CA SER A 194 -2.74 -17.23 -6.32
C SER A 194 -3.86 -16.28 -5.89
N ASP A 195 -3.61 -14.97 -5.82
CA ASP A 195 -4.56 -14.00 -5.24
C ASP A 195 -5.69 -13.58 -6.20
N VAL A 196 -5.48 -13.71 -7.52
CA VAL A 196 -6.46 -13.26 -8.53
C VAL A 196 -7.67 -14.19 -8.64
N ASN A 197 -7.51 -15.50 -8.42
CA ASN A 197 -8.58 -16.48 -8.62
C ASN A 197 -9.57 -16.54 -7.44
N ARG A 198 -9.14 -16.15 -6.23
CA ARG A 198 -10.01 -16.09 -5.04
C ARG A 198 -10.95 -14.88 -5.03
N ASN A 199 -10.61 -13.83 -5.76
CA ASN A 199 -11.40 -12.59 -5.84
C ASN A 199 -12.67 -12.75 -6.69
N ILE A 200 -12.66 -13.69 -7.67
CA ILE A 200 -13.79 -13.95 -8.57
C ILE A 200 -14.99 -14.55 -7.82
N ASN A 201 -14.75 -15.53 -6.95
CA ASN A 201 -15.82 -16.23 -6.24
C ASN A 201 -16.44 -15.39 -5.11
N HIS A 202 -15.73 -14.37 -4.61
CA HIS A 202 -16.18 -13.56 -3.47
C HIS A 202 -17.05 -12.36 -3.90
N LEU A 203 -16.88 -11.88 -5.14
CA LEU A 203 -17.67 -10.78 -5.70
C LEU A 203 -19.07 -11.27 -6.13
N GLU A 204 -19.19 -12.46 -6.72
CA GLU A 204 -20.49 -13.07 -7.03
C GLU A 204 -21.35 -13.28 -5.76
N SER A 205 -20.72 -13.62 -4.63
CA SER A 205 -21.42 -13.73 -3.35
C SER A 205 -21.89 -12.38 -2.79
N LEU A 206 -21.15 -11.28 -3.05
CA LEU A 206 -21.53 -9.94 -2.60
C LEU A 206 -22.65 -9.35 -3.47
N GLU A 207 -22.68 -9.66 -4.76
CA GLU A 207 -23.80 -9.32 -5.65
C GLU A 207 -25.10 -10.02 -5.23
N GLN A 208 -24.99 -11.22 -4.63
CA GLN A 208 -26.16 -11.99 -4.17
C GLN A 208 -26.73 -11.50 -2.83
N GLU A 209 -25.90 -10.95 -1.93
CA GLU A 209 -26.37 -10.30 -0.69
C GLU A 209 -26.95 -8.89 -0.95
N VAL A 210 -26.47 -8.17 -1.98
CA VAL A 210 -27.02 -6.85 -2.35
C VAL A 210 -28.39 -6.97 -3.03
N CYS A 211 -28.73 -8.12 -3.62
CA CYS A 211 -30.03 -8.33 -4.28
C CYS A 211 -31.22 -8.63 -3.34
N SER A 212 -31.03 -8.70 -2.02
CA SER A 212 -32.10 -9.10 -1.08
C SER A 212 -32.55 -8.02 -0.08
N GLY A 213 -32.23 -6.73 -0.30
CA GLY A 213 -32.81 -5.65 0.51
C GLY A 213 -32.61 -4.21 0.00
N GLY A 214 -33.62 -3.68 -0.71
CA GLY A 214 -33.85 -2.25 -0.90
C GLY A 214 -33.05 -1.56 -2.02
N PRO A 215 -33.55 -0.45 -2.60
CA PRO A 215 -32.88 0.26 -3.69
C PRO A 215 -31.52 0.78 -3.22
N SER A 216 -30.49 0.53 -4.02
CA SER A 216 -29.13 1.07 -3.88
C SER A 216 -29.19 2.60 -3.81
N LEU A 217 -29.30 3.14 -2.60
CA LEU A 217 -29.20 4.57 -2.35
C LEU A 217 -27.71 4.91 -2.26
N MET A 218 -27.09 5.24 -3.38
CA MET A 218 -25.78 5.89 -3.36
C MET A 218 -25.86 7.12 -2.45
N ARG A 219 -24.90 7.25 -1.53
CA ARG A 219 -24.89 8.31 -0.52
C ARG A 219 -23.95 9.44 -0.92
N ASP A 220 -24.40 10.66 -0.67
CA ASP A 220 -23.64 11.89 -0.97
C ASP A 220 -22.87 12.42 0.26
N ILE A 221 -23.37 12.14 1.47
CA ILE A 221 -22.76 12.62 2.72
C ILE A 221 -21.62 11.68 3.12
N LEU A 222 -20.41 12.24 3.22
CA LEU A 222 -19.21 11.55 3.70
C LEU A 222 -18.89 11.90 5.16
N THR A 223 -18.42 10.90 5.90
CA THR A 223 -17.70 11.07 7.17
C THR A 223 -16.39 11.83 6.97
N ASN A 224 -15.77 12.29 8.06
CA ASN A 224 -14.47 12.95 7.99
C ASN A 224 -13.40 12.03 7.38
N SER A 225 -13.41 10.74 7.72
CA SER A 225 -12.52 9.73 7.13
C SER A 225 -12.76 9.56 5.63
N GLY A 226 -14.03 9.54 5.19
CA GLY A 226 -14.39 9.49 3.78
C GLY A 226 -13.90 10.73 3.00
N LYS A 227 -14.06 11.93 3.56
CA LYS A 227 -13.55 13.17 2.93
C LYS A 227 -12.03 13.16 2.79
N LEU A 228 -11.32 12.76 3.84
CA LEU A 228 -9.86 12.67 3.85
C LEU A 228 -9.34 11.66 2.82
N ALA A 229 -9.94 10.48 2.74
CA ALA A 229 -9.56 9.48 1.74
C ALA A 229 -9.93 9.89 0.31
N LEU A 230 -11.02 10.66 0.12
CA LEU A 230 -11.34 11.28 -1.16
C LEU A 230 -10.26 12.27 -1.60
N ARG A 231 -9.76 13.14 -0.68
CA ARG A 231 -8.63 14.04 -0.96
C ARG A 231 -7.37 13.29 -1.38
N LEU A 232 -7.06 12.20 -0.69
CA LEU A 232 -5.95 11.32 -1.06
C LEU A 232 -6.14 10.73 -2.46
N LEU A 233 -7.36 10.30 -2.81
CA LEU A 233 -7.66 9.77 -4.15
C LEU A 233 -7.51 10.83 -5.25
N GLU A 234 -7.99 12.05 -5.01
CA GLU A 234 -7.85 13.20 -5.92
C GLU A 234 -6.37 13.51 -6.18
N ASP A 235 -5.56 13.65 -5.13
CA ASP A 235 -4.13 13.94 -5.24
C ASP A 235 -3.37 12.80 -5.95
N LEU A 236 -3.68 11.53 -5.66
CA LEU A 236 -3.09 10.39 -6.37
C LEU A 236 -3.46 10.40 -7.85
N THR A 237 -4.69 10.78 -8.19
CA THR A 237 -5.16 10.91 -9.58
C THR A 237 -4.41 12.03 -10.30
N ALA A 238 -4.22 13.18 -9.64
CA ALA A 238 -3.43 14.29 -10.16
C ALA A 238 -1.96 13.89 -10.40
N LEU A 239 -1.35 13.17 -9.47
CA LEU A 239 0.04 12.68 -9.61
C LEU A 239 0.18 11.67 -10.77
N ALA A 240 -0.76 10.74 -10.93
CA ALA A 240 -0.73 9.79 -12.03
C ALA A 240 -0.92 10.48 -13.41
N ALA A 241 -1.65 11.60 -13.44
CA ALA A 241 -1.77 12.48 -14.60
C ALA A 241 -0.49 13.28 -14.90
N GLY A 242 0.53 13.24 -14.03
CA GLY A 242 1.74 14.06 -14.15
C GLY A 242 1.58 15.49 -13.62
N GLY A 243 0.51 15.76 -12.87
CA GLY A 243 0.32 17.02 -12.14
C GLY A 243 0.97 16.99 -10.75
N SER A 244 0.55 17.91 -9.88
CA SER A 244 1.01 18.03 -8.49
C SER A 244 -0.09 17.66 -7.49
N ALA A 245 0.31 17.08 -6.35
CA ALA A 245 -0.58 16.79 -5.23
C ALA A 245 -0.55 17.96 -4.24
N VAL A 246 -1.64 18.72 -4.16
CA VAL A 246 -1.72 19.95 -3.37
C VAL A 246 -1.81 19.62 -1.88
N TRP A 247 -2.58 18.59 -1.52
CA TRP A 247 -2.81 18.21 -0.13
C TRP A 247 -1.60 17.47 0.46
N LEU A 248 -1.05 16.49 -0.27
CA LEU A 248 0.17 15.76 0.12
C LEU A 248 1.43 16.63 0.06
N ARG A 249 1.37 17.81 -0.60
CA ARG A 249 2.50 18.70 -0.86
C ARG A 249 3.66 17.99 -1.58
N ALA A 250 3.32 17.05 -2.45
CA ALA A 250 4.27 16.27 -3.25
C ALA A 250 4.20 16.72 -4.71
N SER A 251 5.35 17.02 -5.31
CA SER A 251 5.42 17.58 -6.67
C SER A 251 6.11 16.67 -7.69
N SER A 252 6.76 15.57 -7.27
CA SER A 252 7.60 14.77 -8.20
C SER A 252 7.62 13.27 -7.91
N ILE A 253 6.43 12.69 -7.72
CA ILE A 253 6.29 11.23 -7.62
C ILE A 253 6.25 10.64 -9.04
N GLN A 254 6.85 9.46 -9.22
CA GLN A 254 6.78 8.73 -10.48
C GLN A 254 5.32 8.39 -10.83
N ARG A 255 4.87 8.76 -12.04
CA ARG A 255 3.52 8.49 -12.52
C ARG A 255 3.14 7.01 -12.44
N THR A 256 4.10 6.12 -12.71
CA THR A 256 3.97 4.67 -12.56
C THR A 256 3.56 4.28 -11.14
N PHE A 257 4.26 4.79 -10.13
CA PHE A 257 3.95 4.52 -8.72
C PHE A 257 2.56 5.02 -8.32
N ALA A 258 2.21 6.27 -8.69
CA ALA A 258 0.88 6.81 -8.38
C ALA A 258 -0.23 5.98 -9.02
N LEU A 259 -0.06 5.57 -10.29
CA LEU A 259 -1.01 4.71 -10.99
C LEU A 259 -1.09 3.31 -10.37
N ASP A 260 0.01 2.75 -9.88
CA ASP A 260 0.03 1.46 -9.16
C ASP A 260 -0.77 1.51 -7.85
N ILE A 261 -0.77 2.66 -7.16
CA ILE A 261 -1.60 2.88 -5.97
C ILE A 261 -3.06 3.09 -6.35
N LEU A 262 -3.35 3.84 -7.43
CA LEU A 262 -4.73 4.00 -7.92
C LEU A 262 -5.33 2.66 -8.32
N GLU A 263 -4.60 1.84 -9.08
CA GLU A 263 -5.04 0.51 -9.46
C GLU A 263 -5.32 -0.35 -8.22
N PHE A 264 -4.43 -0.30 -7.22
CA PHE A 264 -4.67 -0.97 -5.95
C PHE A 264 -5.97 -0.54 -5.29
N ILE A 265 -6.23 0.77 -5.22
CA ILE A 265 -7.45 1.29 -4.61
C ILE A 265 -8.69 0.79 -5.38
N LEU A 266 -8.67 0.93 -6.71
CA LEU A 266 -9.77 0.56 -7.60
C LEU A 266 -10.08 -0.94 -7.58
N SER A 267 -9.06 -1.78 -7.39
CA SER A 267 -9.21 -3.24 -7.34
C SER A 267 -9.71 -3.75 -5.97
N ASN A 268 -9.37 -3.06 -4.88
CA ASN A 268 -9.65 -3.56 -3.52
C ASN A 268 -10.82 -2.86 -2.82
N TYR A 269 -11.14 -1.62 -3.19
CA TYR A 269 -12.15 -0.79 -2.50
C TYR A 269 -13.37 -0.48 -3.37
N VAL A 270 -13.78 -1.44 -4.22
CA VAL A 270 -14.90 -1.32 -5.18
C VAL A 270 -16.19 -0.83 -4.51
N VAL A 271 -16.46 -1.27 -3.28
CA VAL A 271 -17.64 -0.88 -2.52
C VAL A 271 -17.75 0.63 -2.31
N LEU A 272 -16.62 1.35 -2.15
CA LEU A 272 -16.64 2.80 -1.96
C LEU A 272 -17.17 3.51 -3.19
N PHE A 273 -16.70 3.12 -4.38
CA PHE A 273 -17.09 3.72 -5.65
C PHE A 273 -18.52 3.35 -6.07
N ARG A 274 -19.04 2.20 -5.61
CA ARG A 274 -20.44 1.80 -5.86
C ARG A 274 -21.43 2.42 -4.85
N ALA A 275 -20.99 2.70 -3.63
CA ALA A 275 -21.87 3.18 -2.55
C ALA A 275 -21.82 4.69 -2.32
N LEU A 276 -20.72 5.36 -2.67
CA LEU A 276 -20.48 6.77 -2.35
C LEU A 276 -20.37 7.61 -3.63
N VAL A 277 -21.29 8.57 -3.80
CA VAL A 277 -21.38 9.43 -4.99
C VAL A 277 -20.07 10.19 -5.27
N PRO A 278 -19.40 10.81 -4.28
CA PRO A 278 -18.18 11.56 -4.56
C PRO A 278 -17.03 10.70 -5.10
N TYR A 279 -16.93 9.44 -4.66
CA TYR A 279 -15.91 8.50 -5.15
C TYR A 279 -16.20 8.07 -6.59
N GLU A 280 -17.47 7.79 -6.88
CA GLU A 280 -17.91 7.48 -8.24
C GLU A 280 -17.62 8.64 -9.20
N GLU A 281 -17.83 9.88 -8.76
CA GLU A 281 -17.59 11.07 -9.58
C GLU A 281 -16.09 11.24 -9.93
N VAL A 282 -15.19 11.00 -8.96
CA VAL A 282 -13.74 10.99 -9.22
C VAL A 282 -13.36 9.88 -10.20
N LEU A 283 -13.95 8.69 -10.06
CA LEU A 283 -13.75 7.58 -10.99
C LEU A 283 -14.15 7.97 -12.42
N ARG A 284 -15.36 8.51 -12.60
CA ARG A 284 -15.90 8.88 -13.92
C ARG A 284 -15.17 10.05 -14.55
N ARG A 285 -15.00 11.16 -13.83
CA ARG A 285 -14.48 12.41 -14.43
C ARG A 285 -12.97 12.48 -14.50
N GLN A 286 -12.27 11.96 -13.49
CA GLN A 286 -10.83 12.15 -13.37
C GLN A 286 -10.06 10.89 -13.79
N ILE A 287 -10.35 9.74 -13.17
CA ILE A 287 -9.60 8.50 -13.40
C ILE A 287 -9.84 7.96 -14.82
N CYS A 288 -11.09 7.94 -15.29
CA CYS A 288 -11.38 7.49 -16.65
C CYS A 288 -10.74 8.42 -17.70
N SER A 289 -10.79 9.75 -17.48
CA SER A 289 -10.15 10.74 -18.35
C SER A 289 -8.63 10.56 -18.41
N LEU A 290 -8.00 10.34 -17.26
CA LEU A 290 -6.58 10.03 -17.15
C LEU A 290 -6.20 8.79 -17.96
N LEU A 291 -6.96 7.70 -17.83
CA LEU A 291 -6.66 6.44 -18.52
C LEU A 291 -6.88 6.56 -20.02
N MET A 292 -7.93 7.25 -20.49
CA MET A 292 -8.12 7.54 -21.92
C MET A 292 -6.97 8.34 -22.49
N THR A 293 -6.57 9.41 -21.79
CA THR A 293 -5.48 10.28 -22.24
C THR A 293 -4.18 9.48 -22.31
N SER A 294 -3.88 8.67 -21.29
CA SER A 294 -2.68 7.83 -21.24
C SER A 294 -2.67 6.76 -22.35
N LEU A 295 -3.82 6.13 -22.64
CA LEU A 295 -3.95 5.18 -23.75
C LEU A 295 -3.72 5.84 -25.11
N ARG A 296 -4.16 7.10 -25.30
CA ARG A 296 -3.99 7.84 -26.56
C ARG A 296 -2.57 8.32 -26.76
N THR A 297 -1.96 8.93 -25.75
CA THR A 297 -0.60 9.48 -25.85
C THR A 297 0.45 8.39 -26.07
N ASP A 298 0.27 7.20 -25.51
CA ASP A 298 1.19 6.08 -25.73
C ASP A 298 1.10 5.47 -27.15
N THR A 299 0.06 5.80 -27.93
CA THR A 299 -0.04 5.37 -29.34
C THR A 299 0.69 6.28 -30.33
N GLU A 300 1.04 7.51 -29.91
CA GLU A 300 1.73 8.48 -30.78
C GLU A 300 3.25 8.44 -30.64
N LEU A 301 3.77 7.82 -29.56
CA LEU A 301 5.20 7.65 -29.29
C LEU A 301 5.72 6.26 -29.71
N GLU A 302 5.25 5.75 -30.86
CA GLU A 302 5.81 4.57 -31.55
C GLU A 302 7.22 4.81 -32.14
N GLY A 303 7.88 5.92 -31.76
CA GLY A 303 9.32 6.09 -31.86
C GLY A 303 9.95 6.04 -30.47
N GLU A 304 10.40 4.87 -30.05
CA GLU A 304 11.46 4.67 -29.05
C GLU A 304 11.35 5.50 -27.74
N SER A 305 10.47 5.19 -26.77
CA SER A 305 10.66 5.46 -25.30
C SER A 305 9.42 5.23 -24.39
N GLY A 306 8.32 4.62 -24.85
CA GLY A 306 7.22 4.26 -23.94
C GLY A 306 7.62 3.13 -22.98
N GLU A 307 7.66 3.36 -21.67
CA GLU A 307 8.06 2.33 -20.70
C GLU A 307 7.02 1.18 -20.72
N PRO A 308 7.40 -0.05 -21.13
CA PRO A 308 6.44 -1.13 -21.38
C PRO A 308 5.68 -1.56 -20.11
N TYR A 309 6.21 -1.24 -18.92
CA TYR A 309 5.53 -1.45 -17.65
C TYR A 309 4.34 -0.50 -17.45
N PHE A 310 4.50 0.80 -17.74
CA PHE A 310 3.43 1.79 -17.59
C PHE A 310 2.23 1.46 -18.49
N ARG A 311 2.48 1.10 -19.75
CA ARG A 311 1.42 0.70 -20.68
C ARG A 311 0.63 -0.52 -20.18
N ARG A 312 1.33 -1.56 -19.70
CA ARG A 312 0.67 -2.74 -19.09
C ARG A 312 -0.18 -2.36 -17.88
N LEU A 313 0.31 -1.42 -17.07
CA LEU A 313 -0.40 -0.93 -15.90
C LEU A 313 -1.68 -0.17 -16.26
N VAL A 314 -1.63 0.70 -17.27
CA VAL A 314 -2.81 1.40 -17.81
C VAL A 314 -3.84 0.39 -18.32
N LEU A 315 -3.40 -0.56 -19.16
CA LEU A 315 -4.29 -1.60 -19.72
C LEU A 315 -4.94 -2.46 -18.63
N ARG A 316 -4.18 -2.84 -17.60
CA ARG A 316 -4.67 -3.58 -16.42
C ARG A 316 -5.69 -2.77 -15.63
N SER A 317 -5.44 -1.46 -15.44
CA SER A 317 -6.36 -0.55 -14.76
C SER A 317 -7.68 -0.40 -15.52
N VAL A 318 -7.61 -0.27 -16.85
CA VAL A 318 -8.81 -0.19 -17.71
C VAL A 318 -9.60 -1.49 -17.68
N ALA A 319 -8.93 -2.64 -17.78
CA ALA A 319 -9.58 -3.95 -17.67
C ALA A 319 -10.28 -4.12 -16.30
N ASN A 320 -9.63 -3.70 -15.22
CA ASN A 320 -10.21 -3.69 -13.88
C ASN A 320 -11.45 -2.79 -13.81
N ILE A 321 -11.39 -1.61 -14.43
CA ILE A 321 -12.52 -0.68 -14.44
C ILE A 321 -13.73 -1.26 -15.17
N ILE A 322 -13.52 -1.81 -16.37
CA ILE A 322 -14.57 -2.45 -17.16
C ILE A 322 -15.18 -3.62 -16.37
N ARG A 323 -14.34 -4.42 -15.71
CA ARG A 323 -14.79 -5.59 -14.94
C ARG A 323 -15.66 -5.21 -13.73
N HIS A 324 -15.26 -4.20 -12.96
CA HIS A 324 -15.88 -3.89 -11.67
C HIS A 324 -16.88 -2.74 -11.70
N TYR A 325 -16.86 -1.88 -12.72
CA TYR A 325 -17.69 -0.68 -12.76
C TYR A 325 -18.55 -0.57 -14.03
N SER A 326 -18.63 -1.60 -14.89
CA SER A 326 -19.43 -1.59 -16.12
C SER A 326 -20.88 -1.08 -15.94
N SER A 327 -21.55 -1.46 -14.85
CA SER A 327 -22.91 -1.01 -14.55
C SER A 327 -23.02 0.49 -14.22
N SER A 328 -21.93 1.08 -13.70
CA SER A 328 -21.84 2.50 -13.37
C SER A 328 -21.32 3.35 -14.54
N LEU A 329 -20.74 2.72 -15.58
CA LEU A 329 -20.10 3.40 -16.70
C LEU A 329 -21.09 3.57 -17.88
N ILE A 330 -22.07 4.47 -17.74
CA ILE A 330 -23.14 4.68 -18.75
C ILE A 330 -22.84 5.88 -19.69
N THR A 331 -21.76 6.62 -19.47
CA THR A 331 -21.48 7.87 -20.21
C THR A 331 -20.63 7.67 -21.48
N GLU A 332 -20.77 8.58 -22.45
CA GLU A 332 -20.06 8.54 -23.75
C GLU A 332 -18.52 8.53 -23.62
N SER A 333 -17.97 9.19 -22.59
CA SER A 333 -16.54 9.13 -22.25
C SER A 333 -16.07 7.70 -21.94
N GLU A 334 -16.92 6.86 -21.36
CA GLU A 334 -16.54 5.53 -20.88
C GLU A 334 -16.70 4.46 -21.97
N LYS A 335 -17.65 4.66 -22.90
CA LYS A 335 -17.65 3.95 -24.19
C LYS A 335 -16.36 4.23 -24.96
N GLY A 336 -15.86 5.47 -24.89
CA GLY A 336 -14.56 5.86 -25.43
C GLY A 336 -13.40 5.00 -24.88
N LEU A 337 -13.36 4.76 -23.56
CA LEU A 337 -12.39 3.85 -22.94
C LEU A 337 -12.45 2.43 -23.52
N LEU A 338 -13.65 1.87 -23.66
CA LEU A 338 -13.83 0.51 -24.18
C LEU A 338 -13.39 0.39 -25.64
N ILE A 339 -13.72 1.39 -26.46
CA ILE A 339 -13.31 1.47 -27.87
C ILE A 339 -11.79 1.63 -27.99
N ASP A 340 -11.19 2.57 -27.25
CA ASP A 340 -9.74 2.81 -27.28
C ASP A 340 -8.96 1.59 -26.74
N TRP A 341 -9.47 0.91 -25.71
CA TRP A 341 -8.91 -0.34 -25.19
C TRP A 341 -8.94 -1.45 -26.24
N THR A 342 -10.08 -1.65 -26.91
CA THR A 342 -10.23 -2.64 -27.99
C THR A 342 -9.27 -2.35 -29.15
N ARG A 343 -9.13 -1.07 -29.52
CA ARG A 343 -8.20 -0.62 -30.57
C ARG A 343 -6.72 -0.84 -30.18
N SER A 344 -6.38 -0.69 -28.90
CA SER A 344 -5.03 -0.92 -28.38
C SER A 344 -4.70 -2.42 -28.30
N GLY A 345 -5.64 -3.26 -27.88
CA GLY A 345 -5.49 -4.72 -27.82
C GLY A 345 -5.43 -5.40 -29.20
N GLY A 346 -6.09 -4.83 -30.21
CA GLY A 346 -6.08 -5.34 -31.58
C GLY A 346 -4.76 -5.18 -32.34
N ARG A 347 -3.80 -4.37 -31.84
CA ARG A 347 -2.50 -4.17 -32.49
C ARG A 347 -1.38 -5.06 -31.96
N GLU A 348 -1.62 -5.84 -30.90
CA GLU A 348 -0.56 -6.60 -30.22
C GLU A 348 -0.27 -7.98 -30.84
N GLY A 349 -0.58 -8.19 -32.13
CA GLY A 349 -0.37 -9.48 -32.77
C GLY A 349 -0.61 -9.49 -34.28
N ASN A 350 0.20 -8.77 -35.05
CA ASN A 350 0.43 -9.11 -36.45
C ASN A 350 1.61 -10.10 -36.52
N ASN A 351 1.40 -11.29 -35.98
CA ASN A 351 2.07 -12.49 -36.42
C ASN A 351 1.04 -13.63 -36.34
N GLU A 352 0.97 -14.38 -37.41
CA GLU A 352 -0.19 -15.10 -37.90
C GLU A 352 -0.90 -16.00 -36.87
N GLY A 353 -2.25 -15.95 -36.91
CA GLY A 353 -3.12 -17.01 -36.40
C GLY A 353 -3.63 -16.85 -34.97
N LYS A 354 -4.76 -16.14 -34.79
CA LYS A 354 -5.89 -16.51 -33.91
C LYS A 354 -6.95 -15.41 -33.88
N GLY A 355 -7.92 -15.48 -34.80
CA GLY A 355 -9.21 -14.77 -34.73
C GLY A 355 -10.15 -15.25 -33.62
N TYR A 356 -9.62 -15.92 -32.58
CA TYR A 356 -10.39 -16.58 -31.53
C TYR A 356 -10.49 -15.78 -30.23
N ASN A 357 -9.77 -14.66 -30.10
CA ASN A 357 -9.85 -13.81 -28.91
C ASN A 357 -10.93 -12.71 -29.03
N LEU A 358 -11.20 -12.19 -30.23
CA LEU A 358 -12.16 -11.08 -30.40
C LEU A 358 -13.61 -11.49 -30.05
N VAL A 359 -14.01 -12.70 -30.47
CA VAL A 359 -15.37 -13.25 -30.25
C VAL A 359 -15.65 -13.54 -28.77
N LYS A 360 -14.62 -13.76 -27.95
CA LYS A 360 -14.77 -14.06 -26.52
C LYS A 360 -15.08 -12.81 -25.69
N TRP A 361 -14.70 -11.63 -26.18
CA TRP A 361 -14.84 -10.36 -25.44
C TRP A 361 -16.13 -9.61 -25.78
N GLU A 362 -16.67 -9.75 -27.01
CA GLU A 362 -18.03 -9.28 -27.32
C GLU A 362 -19.09 -9.93 -26.41
N ALA A 363 -18.90 -11.21 -26.04
CA ALA A 363 -19.78 -11.92 -25.10
C ALA A 363 -19.71 -11.36 -23.66
N VAL A 364 -18.57 -10.81 -23.24
CA VAL A 364 -18.41 -10.14 -21.93
C VAL A 364 -19.04 -8.74 -21.95
N ILE A 365 -18.99 -8.05 -23.10
CA ILE A 365 -19.55 -6.70 -23.30
C ILE A 365 -21.09 -6.73 -23.43
N THR A 366 -21.67 -7.80 -23.97
CA THR A 366 -23.11 -7.91 -24.24
C THR A 366 -23.92 -8.51 -23.08
N GLY A 367 -23.28 -8.99 -22.02
CA GLY A 367 -23.98 -9.58 -20.87
C GLY A 367 -24.73 -10.88 -21.21
N GLU A 368 -24.39 -11.55 -22.32
CA GLU A 368 -24.98 -12.85 -22.64
C GLU A 368 -24.35 -13.93 -21.78
N LYS A 369 -25.17 -14.42 -20.84
CA LYS A 369 -24.91 -15.57 -19.99
C LYS A 369 -24.48 -16.76 -20.86
N THR A 370 -23.19 -17.08 -20.88
CA THR A 370 -22.65 -18.25 -21.58
C THR A 370 -23.14 -19.51 -20.89
N ARG A 371 -24.35 -19.93 -21.25
CA ARG A 371 -24.83 -21.29 -21.00
C ARG A 371 -23.97 -22.24 -21.82
N GLY A 372 -23.06 -22.92 -21.12
CA GLY A 372 -22.52 -24.20 -21.53
C GLY A 372 -21.25 -24.13 -22.35
N ILE A 373 -20.09 -24.08 -21.68
CA ILE A 373 -18.90 -24.86 -22.06
C ILE A 373 -18.24 -25.30 -20.73
N GLY A 374 -18.29 -26.61 -20.47
CA GLY A 374 -17.74 -27.22 -19.26
C GLY A 374 -16.20 -27.20 -19.23
N ASN A 375 -15.69 -27.25 -18.00
CA ASN A 375 -14.34 -27.64 -17.58
C ASN A 375 -13.34 -27.97 -18.72
N GLN A 376 -12.47 -27.01 -19.04
CA GLN A 376 -11.15 -27.32 -19.59
C GLN A 376 -10.13 -26.35 -19.00
N GLU A 377 -9.16 -26.93 -18.28
CA GLU A 377 -8.01 -26.28 -17.69
C GLU A 377 -7.23 -25.45 -18.73
N LEU A 378 -6.88 -24.23 -18.35
CA LEU A 378 -5.93 -23.40 -19.08
C LEU A 378 -4.51 -23.96 -18.88
N GLU A 379 -4.05 -24.82 -19.78
CA GLU A 379 -2.63 -25.15 -19.89
C GLU A 379 -1.85 -23.95 -20.46
N PHE A 380 -0.80 -23.54 -19.75
CA PHE A 380 0.20 -22.58 -20.24
C PHE A 380 1.18 -23.29 -21.18
N PRO A 381 1.59 -22.68 -22.32
CA PRO A 381 2.58 -23.28 -23.20
C PRO A 381 3.97 -23.24 -22.54
N LYS A 382 4.53 -24.42 -22.23
CA LYS A 382 5.95 -24.58 -21.95
C LYS A 382 6.73 -24.28 -23.24
N GLN A 383 7.48 -23.18 -23.27
CA GLN A 383 8.48 -22.97 -24.31
C GLN A 383 9.57 -24.02 -24.18
N GLY A 384 9.62 -24.93 -25.15
CA GLY A 384 10.70 -25.88 -25.33
C GLY A 384 11.95 -25.16 -25.85
N ILE A 385 13.02 -25.22 -25.08
CA ILE A 385 14.38 -25.06 -25.59
C ILE A 385 14.83 -26.46 -25.99
N SER A 386 14.94 -26.71 -27.30
CA SER A 386 15.64 -27.86 -27.84
C SER A 386 16.54 -27.37 -28.96
N GLN A 387 17.86 -27.38 -28.71
CA GLN A 387 18.86 -27.48 -29.77
C GLN A 387 20.01 -28.38 -29.32
N HIS A 388 20.16 -29.46 -30.09
CA HIS A 388 21.35 -30.22 -30.43
C HIS A 388 22.04 -31.09 -29.37
N VAL A 389 21.70 -32.39 -29.41
CA VAL A 389 22.59 -33.50 -29.06
C VAL A 389 23.14 -34.08 -30.37
N GLY A 390 24.48 -34.07 -30.51
CA GLY A 390 25.23 -34.92 -31.42
C GLY A 390 25.71 -36.16 -30.66
N GLU A 391 25.56 -37.31 -31.29
CA GLU A 391 25.77 -38.67 -30.78
C GLU A 391 27.21 -38.96 -30.32
N GLY A 392 27.36 -39.89 -29.37
CA GLY A 392 28.69 -40.40 -29.00
C GLY A 392 28.76 -41.34 -27.79
N TYR A 393 28.12 -42.51 -27.91
CA TYR A 393 28.64 -43.82 -27.49
C TYR A 393 29.30 -44.06 -26.10
N ILE A 394 28.70 -45.04 -25.39
CA ILE A 394 29.32 -46.16 -24.66
C ILE A 394 29.37 -46.12 -23.10
N SER A 395 28.68 -47.15 -22.58
CA SER A 395 28.92 -47.95 -21.36
C SER A 395 28.15 -47.66 -20.06
N ARG A 396 27.69 -48.80 -19.54
CA ARG A 396 26.68 -49.07 -18.51
C ARG A 396 27.38 -49.40 -17.16
N PRO A 397 26.66 -49.80 -16.10
CA PRO A 397 26.70 -49.17 -14.77
C PRO A 397 27.52 -49.96 -13.73
N THR A 398 27.76 -49.37 -12.55
CA THR A 398 27.94 -50.17 -11.31
C THR A 398 27.50 -49.38 -10.07
N ILE A 399 26.50 -49.95 -9.39
CA ILE A 399 26.05 -49.67 -8.02
C ILE A 399 27.06 -50.30 -7.06
N VAL A 400 27.52 -49.60 -6.01
CA VAL A 400 27.66 -50.15 -4.65
C VAL A 400 27.63 -49.01 -3.62
N ALA A 401 26.68 -49.09 -2.70
CA ALA A 401 26.70 -48.42 -1.41
C ALA A 401 27.48 -49.27 -0.40
N SER A 402 28.29 -48.67 0.48
CA SER A 402 28.65 -49.28 1.76
C SER A 402 29.16 -48.26 2.78
N HIS A 403 28.56 -48.36 3.95
CA HIS A 403 28.89 -47.78 5.25
C HIS A 403 30.34 -48.01 5.72
N SER A 404 30.82 -47.14 6.62
CA SER A 404 31.59 -47.38 7.88
C SER A 404 32.06 -46.00 8.38
N CYS A 405 31.69 -45.45 9.54
CA CYS A 405 31.91 -45.86 10.93
C CYS A 405 33.39 -46.12 11.28
N SER A 406 34.08 -45.06 11.71
CA SER A 406 34.90 -44.96 12.94
C SER A 406 35.31 -43.51 13.14
#